data_AF-A0A3S4KF99-F1
#
_entry.id   AF-A0A3S4KF99-F1
#
_cell.length_a   1.000
_cell.length_b   1.000
_cell.length_c   1.000
_cell.angle_alpha   90.00
_cell.angle_beta   90.00
_cell.angle_gamma   90.00
#
_symmetry.space_group_name_H-M   'P 1'
#
loop_
_entity.id
_entity.type
_entity.pdbx_description
1 polymer ?
#
loop_
_entity_poly.entity_id
_entity_poly.type
_entity_poly.pdbx_seq_one_letter_code
_entity_poly.pdbx_strand_id
1 'polypeptide(L)'
;MAVHCVVPPHPAALFVANKLGADIGTVIVYGLLVGLIASLVGGPLFLRLLGNRLPFKPMPAEFSDLDVREESTLPSLGATLFTVLLPIGLMLVKTVAELNMAKGGTLYTVLEFIGNPITAMFIAVFVAYYMLGIRRQMGMGVLLTHTENGFGSIANILLIIGAGGAFNAILKSSGLADSLAVILSNLDMHPILLAWLVALILHAAVGSATVAMMGATAIVAPMLPLYPGVSPEIIAIAIGSGAIGCTIVTDSLFWLVKQYCGASLSETFKYYTTATFIASLLALAATFLLSFII
;
A
#
# COMPACT_ATOMS: atom_id res chain seq x y z
N MET A 1 1.79 2.15 -7.75
CA MET A 1 0.42 1.92 -7.23
C MET A 1 0.27 0.60 -6.49
N ALA A 2 0.59 -0.55 -7.09
CA ALA A 2 0.38 -1.87 -6.47
C ALA A 2 1.00 -2.02 -5.05
N VAL A 3 2.28 -1.67 -4.89
CA VAL A 3 2.95 -1.75 -3.56
C VAL A 3 2.35 -0.75 -2.57
N HIS A 4 2.00 0.45 -3.02
CA HIS A 4 1.37 1.50 -2.21
C HIS A 4 0.03 1.05 -1.61
N CYS A 5 -0.79 0.36 -2.40
CA CYS A 5 -2.14 -0.03 -1.99
C CYS A 5 -2.19 -1.36 -1.23
N VAL A 6 -1.24 -2.28 -1.43
CA VAL A 6 -1.39 -3.68 -0.97
C VAL A 6 -0.37 -4.09 0.09
N VAL A 7 0.78 -3.40 0.19
CA VAL A 7 1.92 -3.89 0.98
C VAL A 7 2.25 -2.94 2.14
N PRO A 8 2.09 -3.37 3.41
CA PRO A 8 2.68 -2.69 4.56
C PRO A 8 4.22 -2.65 4.41
N PRO A 9 4.93 -1.60 4.90
CA PRO A 9 4.55 -0.66 5.94
C PRO A 9 3.87 0.61 5.42
N HIS A 10 3.40 0.64 4.17
CA HIS A 10 2.73 1.82 3.64
C HIS A 10 1.57 2.25 4.56
N PRO A 11 1.46 3.53 4.98
CA PRO A 11 0.52 3.94 6.02
C PRO A 11 -0.93 3.55 5.76
N ALA A 12 -1.41 3.62 4.52
CA ALA A 12 -2.77 3.20 4.17
C ALA A 12 -2.97 1.70 4.40
N ALA A 13 -2.12 0.84 3.82
CA ALA A 13 -2.18 -0.61 3.98
C ALA A 13 -1.99 -1.05 5.43
N LEU A 14 -1.09 -0.37 6.16
CA LEU A 14 -0.86 -0.59 7.58
C LEU A 14 -2.08 -0.21 8.43
N PHE A 15 -2.76 0.90 8.12
CA PHE A 15 -4.02 1.27 8.78
C PHE A 15 -5.10 0.21 8.56
N VAL A 16 -5.29 -0.23 7.31
CA VAL A 16 -6.29 -1.25 6.97
C VAL A 16 -6.02 -2.55 7.73
N ALA A 17 -4.78 -3.05 7.66
CA ALA A 17 -4.39 -4.30 8.34
C ALA A 17 -4.64 -4.22 9.86
N ASN A 18 -4.18 -3.14 10.52
CA ASN A 18 -4.40 -2.95 11.96
C ASN A 18 -5.89 -2.82 12.31
N LYS A 19 -6.67 -2.12 11.48
CA LYS A 19 -8.09 -1.87 11.75
C LYS A 19 -8.93 -3.15 11.63
N LEU A 20 -8.57 -4.03 10.71
CA LEU A 20 -9.20 -5.33 10.52
C LEU A 20 -8.67 -6.40 11.48
N GLY A 21 -7.57 -6.12 12.18
CA GLY A 21 -6.91 -7.09 13.06
C GLY A 21 -6.14 -8.17 12.30
N ALA A 22 -5.73 -7.88 11.06
CA ALA A 22 -4.96 -8.77 10.21
C ALA A 22 -3.50 -8.86 10.67
N ASP A 23 -2.89 -10.05 10.58
CA ASP A 23 -1.45 -10.18 10.80
C ASP A 23 -0.67 -9.47 9.69
N ILE A 24 0.21 -8.56 10.12
CA ILE A 24 0.88 -7.63 9.23
C ILE A 24 1.92 -8.34 8.37
N GLY A 25 2.67 -9.31 8.91
CA GLY A 25 3.65 -10.01 8.08
C GLY A 25 2.99 -10.97 7.09
N THR A 26 1.84 -11.56 7.44
CA THR A 26 1.02 -12.31 6.49
C THR A 26 0.50 -11.42 5.35
N VAL A 27 0.00 -10.22 5.67
CA VAL A 27 -0.38 -9.23 4.65
C VAL A 27 0.82 -8.77 3.82
N ILE A 28 2.02 -8.65 4.40
CA ILE A 28 3.24 -8.32 3.64
C ILE A 28 3.57 -9.43 2.64
N VAL A 29 3.63 -10.69 3.07
CA VAL A 29 4.02 -11.81 2.20
C VAL A 29 3.02 -11.97 1.06
N TYR A 30 1.73 -12.08 1.37
CA TYR A 30 0.70 -12.28 0.36
C TYR A 30 0.45 -11.01 -0.45
N GLY A 31 0.51 -9.84 0.18
CA GLY A 31 0.38 -8.57 -0.51
C GLY A 31 1.51 -8.30 -1.49
N LEU A 32 2.75 -8.71 -1.17
CA LEU A 32 3.88 -8.62 -2.09
C LEU A 32 3.70 -9.57 -3.27
N LEU A 33 3.22 -10.80 -3.04
CA LEU A 33 2.90 -11.76 -4.10
C LEU A 33 1.82 -11.19 -5.06
N VAL A 34 0.70 -10.74 -4.50
CA VAL A 34 -0.42 -10.16 -5.27
C VAL A 34 0.02 -8.88 -5.99
N GLY A 35 0.74 -8.00 -5.28
CA GLY A 35 1.24 -6.75 -5.83
C GLY A 35 2.25 -6.95 -6.95
N LEU A 36 3.11 -7.98 -6.86
CA LEU A 36 4.07 -8.33 -7.90
C LEU A 36 3.36 -8.85 -9.15
N ILE A 37 2.38 -9.76 -8.99
CA ILE A 37 1.58 -10.27 -10.11
C ILE A 37 0.83 -9.11 -10.80
N ALA A 38 0.14 -8.28 -10.02
CA ALA A 38 -0.61 -7.13 -10.53
C ALA A 38 0.30 -6.11 -11.22
N SER A 39 1.49 -5.84 -10.66
CA SER A 39 2.45 -4.88 -11.23
C SER A 39 3.14 -5.42 -12.49
N LEU A 40 3.48 -6.70 -12.53
CA LEU A 40 4.18 -7.31 -13.65
C LEU A 40 3.27 -7.42 -14.87
N VAL A 41 1.99 -7.76 -14.65
CA VAL A 41 1.01 -7.85 -15.72
C VAL A 41 0.48 -6.47 -16.12
N GLY A 42 0.07 -5.64 -15.16
CA GLY A 42 -0.49 -4.31 -15.42
C GLY A 42 0.53 -3.28 -15.93
N GLY A 43 1.83 -3.50 -15.69
CA GLY A 43 2.90 -2.65 -16.19
C GLY A 43 3.64 -3.28 -17.38
N PRO A 44 4.77 -3.96 -17.18
CA PRO A 44 5.65 -4.43 -18.26
C PRO A 44 4.96 -5.29 -19.31
N LEU A 45 4.09 -6.22 -18.91
CA LEU A 45 3.42 -7.12 -19.87
C LEU A 45 2.37 -6.39 -20.70
N PHE A 46 1.54 -5.55 -20.06
CA PHE A 46 0.59 -4.68 -20.76
C PHE A 46 1.31 -3.73 -21.73
N LEU A 47 2.40 -3.09 -21.30
CA LEU A 47 3.21 -2.24 -22.17
C LEU A 47 3.83 -3.01 -23.34
N ARG A 48 4.33 -4.23 -23.12
CA ARG A 48 4.83 -5.10 -24.21
C ARG A 48 3.74 -5.49 -25.20
N LEU A 49 2.53 -5.77 -24.73
CA LEU A 49 1.37 -6.06 -25.59
C LEU A 49 0.96 -4.85 -26.44
N LEU A 50 1.12 -3.64 -25.91
CA LEU A 50 0.83 -2.40 -26.64
C LEU A 50 1.93 -2.04 -27.65
N GLY A 51 3.18 -2.46 -27.41
CA GLY A 51 4.30 -2.27 -28.34
C GLY A 51 4.45 -0.81 -28.80
N ASN A 52 4.49 -0.60 -30.11
CA ASN A 52 4.65 0.74 -30.72
C ASN A 52 3.38 1.63 -30.69
N ARG A 53 2.27 1.17 -30.08
CA ARG A 53 1.02 1.96 -29.99
C ARG A 53 1.01 2.93 -28.82
N LEU A 54 2.08 2.93 -28.02
CA LEU A 54 2.23 3.79 -26.86
C LEU A 54 2.62 5.20 -27.33
N PRO A 55 1.87 6.24 -26.92
CA PRO A 55 2.14 7.62 -27.28
C PRO A 55 3.24 8.19 -26.38
N PHE A 56 4.33 7.46 -26.18
CA PHE A 56 5.47 7.95 -25.43
C PHE A 56 6.17 9.00 -26.29
N LYS A 57 5.86 10.26 -26.02
CA LYS A 57 6.65 11.38 -26.51
C LYS A 57 7.96 11.44 -25.73
N PRO A 58 9.03 12.01 -26.32
CA PRO A 58 10.23 12.31 -25.55
C PRO A 58 9.85 13.12 -24.30
N MET A 59 10.41 12.70 -23.16
CA MET A 59 10.17 13.30 -21.85
C MET A 59 10.44 14.82 -21.95
N PRO A 60 9.56 15.69 -21.42
CA PRO A 60 9.80 17.14 -21.46
C PRO A 60 11.15 17.47 -20.84
N ALA A 61 11.84 18.48 -21.39
CA ALA A 61 13.20 18.84 -20.98
C ALA A 61 13.32 19.17 -19.48
N GLU A 62 12.22 19.65 -18.87
CA GLU A 62 12.16 19.94 -17.43
C GLU A 62 12.29 18.69 -16.53
N PHE A 63 12.07 17.48 -17.09
CA PHE A 63 12.21 16.20 -16.38
C PHE A 63 13.43 15.39 -16.84
N SER A 64 14.15 15.82 -17.89
CA SER A 64 15.35 15.14 -18.40
C SER A 64 16.65 15.63 -17.77
N ASP A 65 16.65 16.81 -17.14
CA ASP A 65 17.76 17.31 -16.33
C ASP A 65 17.77 16.61 -14.96
N LEU A 66 18.03 15.30 -14.98
CA LEU A 66 18.45 14.59 -13.78
C LEU A 66 19.96 14.83 -13.65
N ASP A 67 20.37 15.60 -12.64
CA ASP A 67 21.77 15.68 -12.22
C ASP A 67 22.29 14.26 -11.99
N VAL A 68 23.07 13.74 -12.94
CA VAL A 68 23.69 12.43 -12.84
C VAL A 68 24.76 12.53 -11.77
N ARG A 69 24.38 12.15 -10.54
CA ARG A 69 25.32 12.08 -9.41
C ARG A 69 26.42 11.08 -9.75
N GLU A 70 27.67 11.46 -9.52
CA GLU A 70 28.80 10.56 -9.69
C GLU A 70 28.60 9.29 -8.85
N GLU A 71 28.85 8.13 -9.46
CA GLU A 71 28.67 6.82 -8.84
C GLU A 71 29.49 6.66 -7.54
N SER A 72 30.61 7.38 -7.44
CA SER A 72 31.50 7.49 -6.27
C SER A 72 30.82 8.09 -5.03
N THR A 73 29.76 8.88 -5.21
CA THR A 73 29.02 9.55 -4.12
C THR A 73 27.84 8.73 -3.61
N LEU A 74 27.48 7.65 -4.33
CA LEU A 74 26.31 6.85 -4.05
C LEU A 74 26.54 5.81 -2.96
N PRO A 75 25.45 5.35 -2.34
CA PRO A 75 25.19 3.96 -2.16
C PRO A 75 26.23 2.87 -2.36
N SER A 76 26.78 2.19 -1.34
CA SER A 76 27.08 0.78 -1.66
C SER A 76 25.73 0.06 -1.81
N LEU A 77 25.54 -0.69 -2.91
CA LEU A 77 24.28 -1.36 -3.20
C LEU A 77 23.85 -2.24 -2.02
N GLY A 78 24.80 -2.98 -1.43
CA GLY A 78 24.55 -3.81 -0.26
C GLY A 78 24.05 -3.03 0.96
N ALA A 79 24.63 -1.86 1.27
CA ALA A 79 24.17 -1.04 2.39
C ALA A 79 22.76 -0.49 2.17
N THR A 80 22.44 -0.05 0.95
CA THR A 80 21.07 0.41 0.62
C THR A 80 20.08 -0.73 0.67
N LEU A 81 20.39 -1.85 0.05
CA LEU A 81 19.49 -3.00 0.02
C LEU A 81 19.24 -3.53 1.43
N PHE A 82 20.28 -3.62 2.26
CA PHE A 82 20.14 -3.98 3.67
C PHE A 82 19.26 -2.99 4.42
N THR A 83 19.51 -1.68 4.28
CA THR A 83 18.72 -0.65 4.99
C THR A 83 17.25 -0.67 4.60
N VAL A 84 16.94 -0.88 3.31
CA VAL A 84 15.55 -0.95 2.80
C VAL A 84 14.85 -2.25 3.21
N LEU A 85 15.54 -3.38 3.19
CA LEU A 85 14.96 -4.68 3.53
C LEU A 85 14.91 -4.96 5.03
N LEU A 86 15.73 -4.29 5.84
CA LEU A 86 15.78 -4.47 7.28
C LEU A 86 14.40 -4.41 7.97
N PRO A 87 13.57 -3.35 7.81
CA PRO A 87 12.29 -3.29 8.50
C PRO A 87 11.36 -4.44 8.08
N ILE A 88 11.41 -4.87 6.81
CA ILE A 88 10.64 -6.01 6.31
C ILE A 88 11.12 -7.30 6.97
N GLY A 89 12.44 -7.51 7.04
CA GLY A 89 13.03 -8.67 7.71
C GLY A 89 12.62 -8.74 9.19
N LEU A 90 12.68 -7.62 9.91
CA LEU A 90 12.22 -7.54 11.30
C LEU A 90 10.73 -7.87 11.43
N MET A 91 9.88 -7.33 10.55
CA MET A 91 8.44 -7.63 10.57
C MET A 91 8.15 -9.11 10.31
N LEU A 92 8.90 -9.76 9.42
CA LEU A 92 8.76 -11.20 9.16
C LEU A 92 9.20 -12.06 10.34
N VAL A 93 10.16 -11.61 11.15
CA VAL A 93 10.58 -12.32 12.38
C VAL A 93 9.40 -12.48 13.34
N LYS A 94 8.55 -11.45 13.48
CA LYS A 94 7.33 -11.55 14.29
C LYS A 94 6.39 -12.64 13.76
N THR A 95 6.13 -12.67 12.46
CA THR A 95 5.24 -13.69 11.86
C THR A 95 5.80 -15.10 12.03
N VAL A 96 7.11 -15.28 11.86
CA VAL A 96 7.75 -16.59 12.13
C VAL A 96 7.60 -16.99 13.61
N ALA A 97 7.76 -16.04 14.54
CA ALA A 97 7.57 -16.30 15.96
C ALA A 97 6.12 -16.68 16.29
N GLU A 98 5.13 -15.99 15.71
CA GLU A 98 3.71 -16.30 15.89
C GLU A 98 3.33 -17.70 15.37
N LEU A 99 3.97 -18.16 14.28
CA LEU A 99 3.70 -19.46 13.69
C LEU A 99 4.39 -20.63 14.42
N ASN A 100 5.52 -20.39 15.08
CA ASN A 100 6.37 -21.47 15.62
C ASN A 100 6.48 -21.48 17.15
N MET A 101 6.00 -20.47 17.86
CA MET A 101 6.19 -20.33 19.31
C MET A 101 4.87 -20.22 20.06
N ALA A 102 4.84 -20.73 21.29
CA ALA A 102 3.71 -20.55 22.20
C ALA A 102 3.64 -19.08 22.67
N LYS A 103 2.44 -18.49 22.56
CA LYS A 103 2.17 -17.10 22.99
C LYS A 103 2.44 -16.98 24.50
N GLY A 104 3.34 -16.07 24.88
CA GLY A 104 3.62 -15.72 26.29
C GLY A 104 5.03 -15.97 26.80
N GLY A 105 5.91 -16.64 26.03
CA GLY A 105 7.33 -16.74 26.40
C GLY A 105 8.05 -15.39 26.30
N THR A 106 9.04 -15.13 27.17
CA THR A 106 9.84 -13.89 27.13
C THR A 106 10.49 -13.66 25.76
N LEU A 107 10.96 -14.74 25.13
CA LEU A 107 11.53 -14.69 23.78
C LEU A 107 10.48 -14.29 22.73
N TYR A 108 9.24 -14.79 22.83
CA TYR A 108 8.15 -14.40 21.94
C TYR A 108 7.84 -12.90 22.07
N THR A 109 7.74 -12.38 23.30
CA THR A 109 7.46 -10.94 23.53
C THR A 109 8.56 -10.04 22.96
N VAL A 110 9.83 -10.45 23.05
CA VAL A 110 10.95 -9.69 22.45
C VAL A 110 10.86 -9.70 20.91
N LEU A 111 10.59 -10.87 20.31
CA LEU A 111 10.46 -11.00 18.85
C LEU A 111 9.22 -10.24 18.33
N GLU A 112 8.11 -10.29 19.07
CA GLU A 112 6.89 -9.53 18.78
C GLU A 112 7.14 -8.02 18.85
N PHE A 113 7.89 -7.56 19.86
CA PHE A 113 8.23 -6.14 20.01
C PHE A 113 9.12 -5.64 18.88
N ILE A 114 10.19 -6.39 18.54
CA ILE A 114 11.15 -6.02 17.50
C ILE A 114 10.50 -6.08 16.11
N GLY A 115 9.67 -7.09 15.85
CA GLY A 115 8.98 -7.23 14.57
C GLY A 115 7.68 -6.44 14.47
N ASN A 116 7.29 -5.69 15.49
CA ASN A 116 6.21 -4.73 15.36
C ASN A 116 6.59 -3.68 14.28
N PRO A 117 5.71 -3.33 13.33
CA PRO A 117 6.05 -2.39 12.26
C PRO A 117 6.55 -1.03 12.74
N ILE A 118 5.99 -0.51 13.84
CA ILE A 118 6.41 0.79 14.40
C ILE A 118 7.85 0.69 14.90
N THR A 119 8.14 -0.35 15.68
CA THR A 119 9.49 -0.60 16.22
C THR A 119 10.49 -0.91 15.11
N ALA A 120 10.12 -1.77 14.15
CA ALA A 120 10.94 -2.17 13.02
C ALA A 120 11.33 -0.96 12.14
N MET A 121 10.35 -0.09 11.83
CA MET A 121 10.60 1.15 11.10
C MET A 121 11.47 2.12 11.90
N PHE A 122 11.26 2.22 13.21
CA PHE A 122 12.09 3.06 14.08
C PHE A 122 13.55 2.60 14.11
N ILE A 123 13.80 1.29 14.28
CA ILE A 123 15.13 0.70 14.19
C ILE A 123 15.76 0.96 12.82
N ALA A 124 14.99 0.78 11.75
CA ALA A 124 15.47 1.02 10.38
C ALA A 124 15.91 2.46 10.15
N VAL A 125 15.25 3.46 10.75
CA VAL A 125 15.66 4.87 10.68
C VAL A 125 17.05 5.08 11.28
N PHE A 126 17.34 4.52 12.46
CA PHE A 126 18.68 4.63 13.06
C PHE A 126 19.75 3.94 12.21
N VAL A 127 19.43 2.77 11.67
CA VAL A 127 20.35 2.06 10.76
C VAL A 127 20.59 2.88 9.49
N ALA A 128 19.55 3.53 8.95
CA ALA A 128 19.69 4.43 7.80
C ALA A 128 20.57 5.64 8.13
N TYR A 129 20.39 6.26 9.30
CA TYR A 129 21.22 7.40 9.72
C TYR A 129 22.69 7.00 9.81
N TYR A 130 22.97 5.81 10.33
CA TYR A 130 24.33 5.31 10.42
C TYR A 130 24.91 4.92 9.06
N MET A 131 24.24 4.02 8.32
CA MET A 131 24.76 3.44 7.07
C MET A 131 24.78 4.41 5.90
N LEU A 132 23.71 5.19 5.73
CA LEU A 132 23.52 6.09 4.59
C LEU A 132 23.92 7.54 4.91
N GLY A 133 24.02 7.89 6.20
CA GLY A 133 24.42 9.22 6.68
C GLY A 133 25.83 9.29 7.24
N ILE A 134 26.00 8.89 8.50
CA ILE A 134 27.23 9.10 9.28
C ILE A 134 28.43 8.39 8.63
N ARG A 135 28.26 7.15 8.16
CA ARG A 135 29.33 6.39 7.50
C ARG A 135 29.76 7.02 6.15
N ARG A 136 28.95 7.91 5.60
CA ARG A 136 29.19 8.71 4.39
C ARG A 136 29.77 10.09 4.67
N GLN A 137 30.15 10.37 5.92
CA GLN A 137 30.63 11.69 6.36
C GLN A 137 29.56 12.79 6.19
N MET A 138 28.27 12.44 6.19
CA MET A 138 27.21 13.45 6.22
C MET A 138 27.15 14.11 7.60
N GLY A 139 27.19 15.44 7.62
CA GLY A 139 27.06 16.22 8.86
C GLY A 139 25.66 16.09 9.47
N MET A 140 25.58 16.17 10.81
CA MET A 140 24.32 16.03 11.55
C MET A 140 23.26 17.06 11.15
N GLY A 141 23.67 18.27 10.75
CA GLY A 141 22.76 19.29 10.23
C GLY A 141 22.05 18.87 8.94
N VAL A 142 22.74 18.17 8.05
CA VAL A 142 22.16 17.65 6.80
C VAL A 142 21.17 16.52 7.10
N LEU A 143 21.49 15.65 8.06
CA LEU A 143 20.57 14.61 8.53
C LEU A 143 19.30 15.22 9.15
N LEU A 144 19.43 16.30 9.93
CA LEU A 144 18.29 17.02 10.48
C LEU A 144 17.41 17.57 9.35
N THR A 145 17.97 18.24 8.35
CA THR A 145 17.21 18.75 7.20
C THR A 145 16.48 17.63 6.45
N HIS A 146 17.12 16.46 6.24
CA HIS A 146 16.44 15.30 5.65
C HIS A 146 15.27 14.80 6.51
N THR A 147 15.42 14.84 7.84
CA THR A 147 14.35 14.49 8.79
C THR A 147 13.18 15.48 8.69
N GLU A 148 13.49 16.78 8.69
CA GLU A 148 12.52 17.88 8.58
C GLU A 148 11.70 17.79 7.28
N ASN A 149 12.37 17.53 6.16
CA ASN A 149 11.72 17.34 4.86
C ASN A 149 10.77 16.13 4.86
N GLY A 150 11.07 15.10 5.67
CA GLY A 150 10.20 13.94 5.86
C GLY A 150 8.86 14.29 6.53
N PHE A 151 8.84 15.24 7.47
CA PHE A 151 7.60 15.67 8.15
C PHE A 151 6.57 16.24 7.18
N GLY A 152 7.02 17.04 6.20
CA GLY A 152 6.14 17.59 5.16
C GLY A 152 5.43 16.49 4.35
N SER A 153 6.15 15.41 4.05
CA SER A 153 5.62 14.28 3.27
C SER A 153 4.58 13.46 4.03
N ILE A 154 4.66 13.38 5.37
CA ILE A 154 3.70 12.64 6.20
C ILE A 154 2.52 13.48 6.72
N ALA A 155 2.62 14.82 6.68
CA ALA A 155 1.60 15.72 7.25
C ALA A 155 0.20 15.46 6.67
N ASN A 156 0.09 15.37 5.34
CA ASN A 156 -1.18 15.07 4.67
C ASN A 156 -1.69 13.66 5.02
N ILE A 157 -0.79 12.67 5.07
CA ILE A 157 -1.14 11.29 5.44
C ILE A 157 -1.70 11.25 6.87
N LEU A 158 -1.08 11.95 7.81
CA LEU A 158 -1.52 12.00 9.20
C LEU A 158 -2.90 12.64 9.35
N LEU A 159 -3.17 13.74 8.62
CA LEU A 159 -4.49 14.38 8.59
C LEU A 159 -5.56 13.46 7.99
N ILE A 160 -5.26 12.78 6.89
CA ILE A 160 -6.17 11.80 6.27
C ILE A 160 -6.45 10.64 7.23
N ILE A 161 -5.41 10.13 7.90
CA ILE A 161 -5.56 9.03 8.88
C ILE A 161 -6.44 9.46 10.06
N GLY A 162 -6.21 10.66 10.60
CA GLY A 162 -7.04 11.23 11.66
C GLY A 162 -8.50 11.41 11.25
N ALA A 163 -8.74 11.97 10.06
CA ALA A 163 -10.08 12.17 9.53
C ALA A 163 -10.82 10.85 9.27
N GLY A 164 -10.15 9.84 8.69
CA GLY A 164 -10.74 8.52 8.49
C GLY A 164 -11.01 7.79 9.82
N GLY A 165 -10.16 8.00 10.83
CA GLY A 165 -10.42 7.52 12.20
C GLY A 165 -11.68 8.13 12.82
N ALA A 166 -11.84 9.45 12.71
CA ALA A 166 -13.03 10.17 13.16
C ALA A 166 -14.30 9.73 12.40
N PHE A 167 -14.23 9.60 11.08
CA PHE A 167 -15.32 9.09 10.25
C PHE A 167 -15.76 7.68 10.70
N ASN A 168 -14.81 6.76 10.91
CA ASN A 168 -15.11 5.44 11.44
C ASN A 168 -15.77 5.50 12.84
N ALA A 169 -15.35 6.44 13.70
CA ALA A 169 -15.95 6.60 15.02
C ALA A 169 -17.41 7.06 14.92
N ILE A 170 -17.71 8.03 14.04
CA ILE A 170 -19.06 8.51 13.77
C ILE A 170 -19.95 7.40 13.19
N LEU A 171 -19.43 6.59 12.26
CA LEU A 171 -20.17 5.44 11.71
C LEU A 171 -20.57 4.43 12.79
N LYS A 172 -19.65 4.14 13.73
CA LYS A 172 -19.94 3.25 14.86
C LYS A 172 -20.92 3.88 15.85
N SER A 173 -20.74 5.15 16.21
CA SER A 173 -21.59 5.80 17.21
C SER A 173 -23.00 6.12 16.71
N SER A 174 -23.19 6.28 15.40
CA SER A 174 -24.49 6.56 14.78
C SER A 174 -25.36 5.32 14.58
N GLY A 175 -24.84 4.10 14.82
CA GLY A 175 -25.53 2.84 14.49
C GLY A 175 -25.64 2.56 12.98
N LEU A 176 -25.10 3.45 12.14
CA LEU A 176 -25.04 3.24 10.68
C LEU A 176 -24.14 2.06 10.32
N ALA A 177 -23.09 1.80 11.10
CA ALA A 177 -22.21 0.65 10.91
C ALA A 177 -22.98 -0.68 10.96
N ASP A 178 -23.87 -0.85 11.94
CA ASP A 178 -24.66 -2.07 12.11
C ASP A 178 -25.71 -2.21 11.00
N SER A 179 -26.35 -1.10 10.62
CA SER A 179 -27.32 -1.07 9.52
C SER A 179 -26.67 -1.41 8.18
N LEU A 180 -25.49 -0.84 7.90
CA LEU A 180 -24.71 -1.16 6.70
C LEU A 180 -24.27 -2.62 6.69
N ALA A 181 -23.82 -3.16 7.83
CA ALA A 181 -23.44 -4.57 7.93
C ALA A 181 -24.60 -5.50 7.55
N VAL A 182 -25.82 -5.20 8.02
CA VAL A 182 -27.03 -5.98 7.68
C VAL A 182 -27.42 -5.83 6.20
N ILE A 183 -27.39 -4.61 5.65
CA ILE A 183 -27.73 -4.39 4.22
C ILE A 183 -26.73 -5.14 3.34
N LEU A 184 -25.44 -5.02 3.65
CA LEU A 184 -24.37 -5.65 2.89
C LEU A 184 -24.35 -7.17 3.06
N SER A 185 -24.73 -7.71 4.23
CA SER A 185 -24.84 -9.15 4.44
C SER A 185 -26.04 -9.78 3.73
N ASN A 186 -27.06 -8.99 3.38
CA ASN A 186 -28.19 -9.42 2.57
C ASN A 186 -27.92 -9.31 1.05
N LEU A 187 -26.78 -8.75 0.64
CA LEU A 187 -26.34 -8.90 -0.74
C LEU A 187 -25.79 -10.31 -0.92
N ASP A 188 -26.34 -11.07 -1.87
CA ASP A 188 -25.83 -12.38 -2.30
C ASP A 188 -24.49 -12.24 -3.07
N MET A 189 -23.52 -11.56 -2.46
CA MET A 189 -22.23 -11.24 -3.06
C MET A 189 -21.09 -11.66 -2.12
N HIS A 190 -20.03 -12.22 -2.70
CA HIS A 190 -18.87 -12.67 -1.95
C HIS A 190 -18.21 -11.49 -1.19
N PRO A 191 -17.87 -11.61 0.10
CA PRO A 191 -17.30 -10.51 0.91
C PRO A 191 -16.04 -9.88 0.32
N ILE A 192 -15.18 -10.69 -0.29
CA ILE A 192 -13.96 -10.23 -0.99
C ILE A 192 -14.31 -9.30 -2.15
N LEU A 193 -15.29 -9.69 -2.98
CA LEU A 193 -15.73 -8.87 -4.12
C LEU A 193 -16.37 -7.57 -3.64
N LEU A 194 -17.15 -7.64 -2.57
CA LEU A 194 -17.75 -6.46 -1.97
C LEU A 194 -16.68 -5.48 -1.46
N ALA A 195 -15.70 -5.96 -0.70
CA ALA A 195 -14.62 -5.14 -0.16
C ALA A 195 -13.80 -4.46 -1.27
N TRP A 196 -13.51 -5.20 -2.34
CA TRP A 196 -12.88 -4.67 -3.55
C TRP A 196 -13.73 -3.61 -4.25
N LEU A 197 -15.04 -3.87 -4.43
CA LEU A 197 -15.94 -2.97 -5.14
C LEU A 197 -16.14 -1.66 -4.39
N VAL A 198 -16.33 -1.71 -3.07
CA VAL A 198 -16.43 -0.53 -2.22
C VAL A 198 -15.16 0.32 -2.32
N ALA A 199 -13.98 -0.31 -2.25
CA ALA A 199 -12.71 0.39 -2.40
C ALA A 199 -12.54 1.01 -3.80
N LEU A 200 -12.92 0.29 -4.86
CA LEU A 200 -12.85 0.76 -6.25
C LEU A 200 -13.75 1.98 -6.48
N ILE A 201 -15.01 1.93 -6.01
CA ILE A 201 -15.97 3.03 -6.16
C ILE A 201 -15.51 4.26 -5.38
N LEU A 202 -15.06 4.07 -4.14
CA LEU A 202 -14.53 5.17 -3.34
C LEU A 202 -13.27 5.76 -3.98
N HIS A 203 -12.43 4.95 -4.59
CA HIS A 203 -11.24 5.46 -5.27
C HIS A 203 -11.59 6.26 -6.51
N ALA A 204 -12.53 5.80 -7.32
CA ALA A 204 -13.03 6.57 -8.46
C ALA A 204 -13.61 7.94 -8.02
N ALA A 205 -14.37 7.96 -6.92
CA ALA A 205 -15.02 9.16 -6.40
C ALA A 205 -14.04 10.16 -5.75
N VAL A 206 -13.11 9.66 -4.93
CA VAL A 206 -12.22 10.50 -4.10
C VAL A 206 -10.88 10.78 -4.80
N GLY A 207 -10.44 9.90 -5.69
CA GLY A 207 -9.18 10.01 -6.41
C GLY A 207 -7.92 9.66 -5.61
N SER A 208 -7.98 9.65 -4.28
CA SER A 208 -6.87 9.22 -3.42
C SER A 208 -7.05 7.79 -2.94
N ALA A 209 -6.12 6.91 -3.31
CA ALA A 209 -6.13 5.52 -2.84
C ALA A 209 -6.10 5.41 -1.31
N THR A 210 -5.34 6.28 -0.63
CA THR A 210 -5.26 6.27 0.83
C THR A 210 -6.63 6.55 1.46
N VAL A 211 -7.32 7.60 1.00
CA VAL A 211 -8.64 7.96 1.53
C VAL A 211 -9.67 6.87 1.18
N ALA A 212 -9.59 6.32 -0.04
CA ALA A 212 -10.49 5.25 -0.49
C ALA A 212 -10.35 3.98 0.35
N MET A 213 -9.12 3.52 0.61
CA MET A 213 -8.85 2.35 1.45
C MET A 213 -9.36 2.56 2.88
N MET A 214 -9.15 3.75 3.44
CA MET A 214 -9.63 4.08 4.78
C MET A 214 -11.16 4.11 4.86
N GLY A 215 -11.82 4.73 3.89
CA GLY A 215 -13.27 4.76 3.80
C GLY A 215 -13.86 3.36 3.61
N ALA A 216 -13.28 2.56 2.71
CA ALA A 216 -13.71 1.18 2.48
C ALA A 216 -13.56 0.33 3.74
N THR A 217 -12.44 0.48 4.46
CA THR A 217 -12.23 -0.23 5.73
C THR A 217 -13.27 0.15 6.77
N ALA A 218 -13.65 1.43 6.86
CA ALA A 218 -14.68 1.87 7.80
C ALA A 218 -16.06 1.25 7.50
N ILE A 219 -16.35 0.96 6.23
CA ILE A 219 -17.60 0.31 5.78
C ILE A 219 -17.54 -1.21 5.94
N VAL A 220 -16.40 -1.83 5.64
CA VAL A 220 -16.23 -3.29 5.59
C VAL A 220 -15.90 -3.88 6.97
N ALA A 221 -15.20 -3.15 7.84
CA ALA A 221 -14.79 -3.66 9.16
C ALA A 221 -15.96 -4.14 10.05
N PRO A 222 -17.13 -3.47 10.10
CA PRO A 222 -18.29 -3.95 10.86
C PRO A 222 -18.90 -5.25 10.31
N MET A 223 -18.70 -5.55 9.03
CA MET A 223 -19.24 -6.76 8.38
C MET A 223 -18.38 -8.00 8.65
N LEU A 224 -17.09 -7.84 8.92
CA LEU A 224 -16.15 -8.95 9.06
C LEU A 224 -16.56 -10.01 10.11
N PRO A 225 -17.10 -9.65 11.30
CA PRO A 225 -17.57 -10.65 12.28
C PRO A 225 -18.73 -11.53 11.78
N LEU A 226 -19.48 -11.11 10.76
CA LEU A 226 -20.55 -11.89 10.16
C LEU A 226 -20.03 -12.99 9.22
N TYR A 227 -18.75 -12.93 8.83
CA TYR A 227 -18.10 -13.86 7.90
C TYR A 227 -16.86 -14.50 8.54
N PRO A 228 -17.03 -15.36 9.56
CA PRO A 228 -15.90 -15.97 10.28
C PRO A 228 -15.02 -16.90 9.40
N GLY A 229 -15.50 -17.30 8.21
CA GLY A 229 -14.74 -18.10 7.26
C GLY A 229 -13.81 -17.31 6.34
N VAL A 230 -13.75 -15.98 6.44
CA VAL A 230 -12.88 -15.14 5.61
C VAL A 230 -11.82 -14.49 6.49
N SER A 231 -10.54 -14.71 6.16
CA SER A 231 -9.45 -14.13 6.95
C SER A 231 -9.37 -12.60 6.79
N PRO A 232 -9.11 -11.85 7.88
CA PRO A 232 -8.94 -10.40 7.83
C PRO A 232 -7.85 -9.94 6.86
N GLU A 233 -6.80 -10.75 6.69
CA GLU A 233 -5.66 -10.52 5.80
C GLU A 233 -6.11 -10.44 4.33
N ILE A 234 -6.99 -11.35 3.90
CA ILE A 234 -7.52 -11.37 2.53
C ILE A 234 -8.36 -10.13 2.28
N ILE A 235 -9.20 -9.73 3.24
CA ILE A 235 -10.02 -8.53 3.11
C ILE A 235 -9.14 -7.27 3.03
N ALA A 236 -8.06 -7.20 3.80
CA ALA A 236 -7.10 -6.09 3.71
C ALA A 236 -6.49 -5.99 2.30
N ILE A 237 -6.07 -7.13 1.73
CA ILE A 237 -5.52 -7.21 0.37
C ILE A 237 -6.61 -6.90 -0.68
N ALA A 238 -7.86 -7.30 -0.47
CA ALA A 238 -8.98 -7.01 -1.36
C ALA A 238 -9.29 -5.52 -1.44
N ILE A 239 -9.31 -4.83 -0.28
CA ILE A 239 -9.47 -3.37 -0.20
C ILE A 239 -8.32 -2.67 -0.92
N GLY A 240 -7.08 -3.10 -0.67
CA GLY A 240 -5.91 -2.59 -1.37
C GLY A 240 -5.99 -2.79 -2.89
N SER A 241 -6.44 -3.97 -3.32
CA SER A 241 -6.61 -4.34 -4.72
C SER A 241 -7.64 -3.44 -5.41
N GLY A 242 -8.75 -3.12 -4.75
CA GLY A 242 -9.77 -2.21 -5.28
C GLY A 242 -9.24 -0.78 -5.44
N ALA A 243 -8.46 -0.32 -4.48
CA ALA A 243 -7.83 1.00 -4.51
C ALA A 243 -6.69 1.15 -5.55
N ILE A 244 -6.25 0.07 -6.20
CA ILE A 244 -5.36 0.17 -7.38
C ILE A 244 -6.13 0.67 -8.60
N GLY A 245 -7.39 0.25 -8.74
CA GLY A 245 -8.18 0.43 -9.96
C GLY A 245 -8.83 1.80 -10.07
N CYS A 246 -9.37 2.07 -11.25
CA CYS A 246 -10.16 3.29 -11.55
C CYS A 246 -9.41 4.61 -11.30
N THR A 247 -8.12 4.67 -11.65
CA THR A 247 -7.37 5.93 -11.65
C THR A 247 -7.84 6.82 -12.80
N ILE A 248 -8.75 7.74 -12.51
CA ILE A 248 -9.35 8.68 -13.46
C ILE A 248 -8.91 10.12 -13.15
N VAL A 249 -9.58 11.11 -13.74
CA VAL A 249 -9.28 12.55 -13.55
C VAL A 249 -9.28 13.03 -12.09
N THR A 250 -9.90 12.28 -11.18
CA THR A 250 -9.89 12.56 -9.74
C THR A 250 -8.55 12.23 -9.08
N ASP A 251 -7.76 11.32 -9.67
CA ASP A 251 -6.47 10.86 -9.13
C ASP A 251 -5.31 11.76 -9.61
N SER A 252 -4.45 12.20 -8.70
CA SER A 252 -3.26 13.00 -9.02
C SER A 252 -2.23 12.24 -9.85
N LEU A 253 -2.14 10.91 -9.70
CA LEU A 253 -1.25 10.06 -10.49
C LEU A 253 -1.65 10.03 -11.97
N PHE A 254 -2.93 10.17 -12.28
CA PHE A 254 -3.41 10.26 -13.66
C PHE A 254 -2.82 11.49 -14.36
N TRP A 255 -2.80 12.64 -13.67
CA TRP A 255 -2.22 13.88 -14.21
C TRP A 255 -0.70 13.83 -14.30
N LEU A 256 -0.06 13.23 -13.30
CA LEU A 256 1.39 13.02 -13.27
C LEU A 256 1.84 12.20 -14.49
N VAL A 257 1.23 11.05 -14.73
CA VAL A 257 1.55 10.18 -15.88
C VAL A 257 1.26 10.87 -17.20
N LYS A 258 0.14 11.60 -17.30
CA LYS A 258 -0.19 12.40 -18.49
C LYS A 258 0.91 13.43 -18.81
N GLN A 259 1.41 14.14 -17.79
CA GLN A 259 2.47 15.14 -17.96
C GLN A 259 3.81 14.50 -18.31
N TYR A 260 4.22 13.45 -17.59
CA TYR A 260 5.48 12.74 -17.85
C TYR A 260 5.55 12.14 -19.26
N CYS A 261 4.45 11.56 -19.73
CA CYS A 261 4.40 10.91 -21.04
C CYS A 261 4.05 11.87 -22.19
N GLY A 262 3.72 13.14 -21.90
CA GLY A 262 3.23 14.10 -22.91
C GLY A 262 1.94 13.65 -23.61
N ALA A 263 1.15 12.80 -22.97
CA ALA A 263 -0.02 12.14 -23.56
C ALA A 263 -1.26 13.04 -23.56
N SER A 264 -2.17 12.81 -24.50
CA SER A 264 -3.50 13.42 -24.48
C SER A 264 -4.39 12.80 -23.38
N LEU A 265 -5.49 13.47 -23.06
CA LEU A 265 -6.45 12.97 -22.08
C LEU A 265 -7.03 11.61 -22.50
N SER A 266 -7.41 11.48 -23.78
CA SER A 266 -7.98 10.25 -24.34
C SER A 266 -6.99 9.08 -24.27
N GLU A 267 -5.72 9.33 -24.58
CA GLU A 267 -4.66 8.32 -24.48
C GLU A 267 -4.40 7.88 -23.04
N THR A 268 -4.44 8.82 -22.09
CA THR A 268 -4.25 8.51 -20.67
C THR A 268 -5.40 7.65 -20.14
N PHE A 269 -6.65 7.96 -20.50
CA PHE A 269 -7.78 7.09 -20.18
C PHE A 269 -7.64 5.70 -20.84
N LYS A 270 -7.28 5.65 -22.12
CA LYS A 270 -7.20 4.39 -22.87
C LYS A 270 -6.10 3.48 -22.35
N TYR A 271 -4.96 4.02 -21.98
CA TYR A 271 -3.77 3.22 -21.64
C TYR A 271 -3.52 3.14 -20.15
N TYR A 272 -3.53 4.27 -19.43
CA TYR A 272 -3.21 4.28 -18.01
C TYR A 272 -4.38 3.79 -17.14
N THR A 273 -5.59 4.34 -17.33
CA THR A 273 -6.76 3.88 -16.56
C THR A 273 -7.10 2.41 -16.84
N THR A 274 -6.95 1.97 -18.09
CA THR A 274 -7.12 0.55 -18.44
C THR A 274 -6.06 -0.33 -17.77
N ALA A 275 -4.80 0.09 -17.76
CA ALA A 275 -3.72 -0.67 -17.11
C ALA A 275 -3.97 -0.83 -15.60
N THR A 276 -4.38 0.24 -14.91
CA THR A 276 -4.65 0.20 -13.47
C THR A 276 -5.91 -0.61 -13.15
N PHE A 277 -6.93 -0.55 -14.01
CA PHE A 277 -8.12 -1.40 -13.88
C PHE A 277 -7.81 -2.88 -14.07
N ILE A 278 -7.01 -3.24 -15.08
CA ILE A 278 -6.54 -4.62 -15.30
C ILE A 278 -5.70 -5.09 -14.10
N ALA A 279 -4.79 -4.25 -13.60
CA ALA A 279 -3.99 -4.57 -12.41
C ALA A 279 -4.89 -4.85 -11.19
N SER A 280 -5.95 -4.05 -11.00
CA SER A 280 -6.91 -4.23 -9.91
C SER A 280 -7.72 -5.53 -10.03
N LEU A 281 -8.16 -5.89 -11.25
CA LEU A 281 -8.87 -7.15 -11.51
C LEU A 281 -7.97 -8.37 -11.29
N LEU A 282 -6.70 -8.29 -11.70
CA LEU A 282 -5.74 -9.37 -11.49
C LEU A 282 -5.38 -9.51 -10.01
N ALA A 283 -5.25 -8.38 -9.31
CA ALA A 283 -5.05 -8.38 -7.87
C ALA A 283 -6.26 -9.02 -7.14
N LEU A 284 -7.48 -8.71 -7.57
CA LEU A 284 -8.70 -9.36 -7.08
C LEU A 284 -8.69 -10.88 -7.35
N ALA A 285 -8.38 -11.30 -8.57
CA ALA A 285 -8.32 -12.72 -8.93
C ALA A 285 -7.27 -13.48 -8.09
N ALA A 286 -6.09 -12.89 -7.89
CA ALA A 286 -5.05 -13.46 -7.02
C ALA A 286 -5.50 -13.50 -5.56
N THR A 287 -6.23 -12.49 -5.09
CA THR A 287 -6.81 -12.44 -3.73
C THR A 287 -7.87 -13.54 -3.54
N PHE A 288 -8.71 -13.78 -4.54
CA PHE A 288 -9.66 -14.89 -4.53
C PHE A 288 -8.96 -16.25 -4.48
N LEU A 289 -7.89 -16.44 -5.25
CA LEU A 289 -7.11 -17.68 -5.22
C LEU A 289 -6.46 -17.92 -3.85
N LEU A 290 -5.94 -16.86 -3.22
CA LEU A 290 -5.40 -16.93 -1.87
C LEU A 290 -6.45 -17.31 -0.82
N SER A 291 -7.71 -16.91 -1.04
CA SER A 291 -8.82 -17.29 -0.17
C SER A 291 -9.21 -18.76 -0.18
N PHE A 292 -8.72 -19.54 -1.15
CA PHE A 292 -8.88 -20.99 -1.11
C PHE A 292 -7.73 -21.69 -0.38
N ILE A 293 -6.64 -20.98 -0.10
CA ILE A 293 -5.43 -21.53 0.51
C ILE A 293 -5.37 -21.22 2.01
N ILE A 294 -5.89 -20.06 2.41
CA ILE A 294 -5.89 -19.50 3.77
C ILE A 294 -7.34 -19.48 4.28
#